data_AF-A0A2D4LQC9-F1
#
_entry.id   AF-A0A2D4LQC9-F1
#
_cell.length_a   1.000
_cell.length_b   1.000
_cell.length_c   1.000
_cell.angle_alpha   90.00
_cell.angle_beta   90.00
_cell.angle_gamma   90.00
#
_symmetry.space_group_name_H-M   'P 1'
#
loop_
_entity.id
_entity.type
_entity.pdbx_description
1 polymer ?
#
loop_
_entity_poly.entity_id
_entity_poly.type
_entity_poly.pdbx_seq_one_letter_code
_entity_poly.pdbx_strand_id
1 'polypeptide(L)'
;MELCFLHADAELQGPPDKFNTYVTLKVQNVKSTTVAVRGAQPSWEQDFLFEISRLDLGLIVEVWDKGLIWDTMVGTAWIALETVRQSDEEGTGEWSTLEAEVLMNGQEVCGTKNPTPHKILLDTRF
;
A
#
# COMPACT_ATOMS: atom_id res chain seq x y z
N MET A 1 -3.86 14.43 -13.50
CA MET A 1 -3.97 14.76 -12.06
C MET A 1 -2.82 14.05 -11.37
N GLU A 2 -2.20 14.64 -10.36
CA GLU A 2 -1.04 14.03 -9.70
C GLU A 2 -1.50 13.39 -8.39
N LEU A 3 -1.38 12.07 -8.28
CA LEU A 3 -1.60 11.37 -7.01
C LEU A 3 -0.31 11.42 -6.21
N CYS A 4 -0.37 12.06 -5.05
CA CYS A 4 0.67 12.01 -4.03
C CYS A 4 0.39 10.84 -3.09
N PHE A 5 1.37 9.95 -2.96
CA PHE A 5 1.45 8.99 -1.88
C PHE A 5 2.57 9.45 -0.95
N LEU A 6 2.23 9.73 0.30
CA LEU A 6 3.20 10.12 1.30
C LEU A 6 3.51 8.94 2.20
N HIS A 7 4.61 9.05 2.96
CA HIS A 7 5.10 8.08 3.93
C HIS A 7 4.05 7.07 4.46
N ALA A 8 4.45 5.81 4.55
CA ALA A 8 3.58 4.76 5.07
C ALA A 8 4.12 4.23 6.40
N ASP A 9 3.22 3.88 7.31
CA ASP A 9 3.55 3.13 8.51
C ASP A 9 2.76 1.82 8.52
N ALA A 10 3.23 0.79 9.23
CA ALA A 10 2.45 -0.43 9.42
C ALA A 10 2.46 -0.93 10.87
N GLU A 11 1.43 -1.70 11.22
CA GLU A 11 1.38 -2.49 12.44
C GLU A 11 1.28 -3.97 12.05
N LEU A 12 2.38 -4.69 12.21
CA LEU A 12 2.50 -6.10 11.83
C LEU A 12 2.42 -6.98 13.07
N GLN A 13 1.39 -7.84 13.15
CA GLN A 13 1.28 -8.79 14.26
C GLN A 13 2.32 -9.92 14.13
N GLY A 14 3.30 -9.91 15.03
CA GLY A 14 4.30 -10.96 15.17
C GLY A 14 5.58 -10.46 15.85
N PRO A 15 6.54 -11.35 16.12
CA PRO A 15 7.85 -10.98 16.64
C PRO A 15 8.58 -9.99 15.69
N PRO A 16 9.12 -8.86 16.19
CA PRO A 16 9.74 -7.83 15.34
C PRO A 16 10.93 -8.32 14.49
N ASP A 17 11.67 -9.30 14.98
CA ASP A 17 12.83 -9.89 14.32
C ASP A 17 12.47 -10.72 13.07
N LYS A 18 11.18 -11.04 12.90
CA LYS A 18 10.68 -11.79 11.74
C LYS A 18 10.38 -10.92 10.52
N PHE A 19 10.28 -9.61 10.67
CA PHE A 19 9.85 -8.73 9.59
C PHE A 19 11.00 -7.93 9.00
N ASN A 20 11.10 -7.95 7.68
CA ASN A 20 11.95 -7.10 6.87
C ASN A 20 11.15 -6.67 5.63
N THR A 21 10.27 -5.68 5.80
CA THR A 21 9.16 -5.44 4.88
C THR A 21 9.36 -4.21 4.00
N TYR A 22 8.82 -4.27 2.80
CA TYR A 22 8.74 -3.14 1.86
C TYR A 22 7.33 -3.02 1.29
N VAL A 23 7.01 -1.83 0.80
CA VAL A 23 5.72 -1.51 0.19
C VAL A 23 5.89 -1.44 -1.32
N THR A 24 4.95 -2.02 -2.05
CA THR A 24 4.80 -1.85 -3.50
C THR A 24 3.49 -1.14 -3.80
N LEU A 25 3.57 -0.07 -4.58
CA LEU A 25 2.44 0.70 -5.07
C LEU A 25 2.25 0.38 -6.55
N LYS A 26 1.04 -0.05 -6.93
CA LYS A 26 0.67 -0.30 -8.33
C LYS A 26 -0.54 0.55 -8.66
N VAL A 27 -0.40 1.40 -9.65
CA VAL A 27 -1.48 2.25 -10.14
C VAL A 27 -1.36 2.34 -11.65
N GLN A 28 -2.45 2.01 -12.34
CA GLN A 28 -2.45 1.89 -13.80
C GLN A 28 -1.32 0.94 -14.28
N ASN A 29 -0.44 1.41 -15.18
CA ASN A 29 0.70 0.63 -15.69
C ASN A 29 2.02 0.97 -14.99
N VAL A 30 1.97 1.67 -13.85
CA VAL A 30 3.14 2.11 -13.10
C VAL A 30 3.26 1.31 -11.80
N LYS A 31 4.49 1.02 -11.41
CA LYS A 31 4.82 0.37 -10.14
C LYS A 31 6.00 1.08 -9.48
N SER A 32 5.85 1.39 -8.20
CA SER A 32 6.92 1.91 -7.33
C SER A 32 7.09 1.03 -6.11
N THR A 33 8.30 1.02 -5.53
CA THR A 33 8.66 0.16 -4.40
C THR A 33 9.54 0.93 -3.42
N THR A 34 9.27 0.79 -2.12
CA THR A 34 10.10 1.38 -1.05
C THR A 34 11.32 0.51 -0.74
N VAL A 35 12.23 1.03 0.07
CA VAL A 35 13.27 0.23 0.72
C VAL A 35 12.67 -0.73 1.76
N ALA A 36 13.35 -1.84 2.02
CA ALA A 36 12.95 -2.76 3.09
C ALA A 36 13.33 -2.20 4.47
N VAL A 37 12.40 -2.25 5.41
CA VAL A 37 12.54 -1.76 6.80
C VAL A 37 12.25 -2.92 7.75
N ARG A 38 13.07 -3.07 8.78
CA ARG A 38 12.93 -4.15 9.77
C ARG A 38 12.01 -3.75 10.92
N GLY A 39 11.32 -4.74 11.48
CA GLY A 39 10.51 -4.58 12.68
C GLY A 39 9.01 -4.76 12.44
N ALA A 40 8.28 -4.92 13.55
CA ALA A 40 6.82 -5.07 13.53
C ALA A 40 6.07 -3.73 13.32
N GLN A 41 6.76 -2.61 13.47
CA GLN A 41 6.22 -1.26 13.25
C GLN A 41 7.13 -0.48 12.28
N PRO A 42 7.24 -0.92 11.01
CA PRO A 42 8.08 -0.23 10.04
C PRO A 42 7.45 1.12 9.67
N SER A 43 8.33 2.10 9.44
CA SER A 43 7.98 3.39 8.85
C SER A 43 8.80 3.57 7.57
N TRP A 44 8.12 3.84 6.46
CA TRP A 44 8.73 4.07 5.16
C TRP A 44 8.60 5.56 4.81
N GLU A 45 9.65 6.32 5.11
CA GLU A 45 9.76 7.76 4.84
C GLU A 45 10.09 8.01 3.35
N GLN A 46 9.18 7.66 2.46
CA GLN A 46 9.36 7.83 1.02
C GLN A 46 8.07 8.24 0.33
N ASP A 47 8.13 9.36 -0.37
CA ASP A 47 7.01 9.91 -1.11
C ASP A 47 7.07 9.48 -2.58
N PHE A 48 5.90 9.28 -3.17
CA PHE A 48 5.74 8.97 -4.59
C PHE A 48 4.70 9.88 -5.24
N LEU A 49 4.97 10.24 -6.48
CA LEU A 49 4.07 11.01 -7.33
C LEU A 49 3.71 10.17 -8.56
N PHE A 50 2.43 10.11 -8.88
CA PHE A 50 1.92 9.39 -10.04
C PHE A 50 1.02 10.27 -10.88
N GLU A 51 1.24 10.30 -12.19
CA GLU A 51 0.29 10.89 -13.12
C GLU A 51 -0.92 9.96 -13.30
N ILE A 52 -2.10 10.42 -12.91
CA ILE A 52 -3.35 9.68 -13.03
C ILE A 52 -4.19 10.23 -14.18
N SER A 53 -4.61 9.30 -15.03
CA SER A 53 -5.45 9.51 -16.23
C SER A 53 -6.83 8.87 -16.15
N ARG A 54 -7.05 7.92 -15.24
CA ARG A 54 -8.25 7.09 -15.07
C ARG A 54 -8.58 7.00 -13.58
N LEU A 55 -9.64 7.69 -13.15
CA LEU A 55 -10.10 7.71 -11.76
C LEU A 55 -11.03 6.53 -11.41
N ASP A 56 -11.52 5.82 -12.42
CA ASP A 56 -12.36 4.62 -12.28
C ASP A 56 -11.58 3.38 -11.81
N LEU A 57 -10.25 3.50 -11.67
CA LEU A 57 -9.34 2.48 -11.18
C LEU A 57 -9.00 2.67 -9.70
N GLY A 58 -8.15 1.79 -9.17
CA GLY A 58 -7.62 1.90 -7.81
C GLY A 58 -6.09 1.89 -7.75
N LEU A 59 -5.58 2.39 -6.63
CA LEU A 59 -4.21 2.18 -6.17
C LEU A 59 -4.16 0.87 -5.38
N ILE A 60 -3.32 -0.07 -5.81
CA ILE A 60 -3.03 -1.31 -5.08
C ILE A 60 -1.78 -1.08 -4.24
N VAL A 61 -1.88 -1.37 -2.95
CA VAL A 61 -0.77 -1.26 -1.99
C VAL A 61 -0.48 -2.65 -1.44
N GLU A 62 0.70 -3.18 -1.72
CA GLU A 62 1.12 -4.50 -1.23
C GLU A 62 2.28 -4.37 -0.25
N VAL A 63 2.17 -5.03 0.89
CA VAL A 63 3.28 -5.18 1.84
C VAL A 63 3.90 -6.55 1.65
N TRP A 64 5.21 -6.57 1.44
CA TRP A 64 5.98 -7.77 1.18
C TRP A 64 7.06 -7.91 2.25
N ASP A 65 7.24 -9.13 2.75
CA ASP A 65 8.35 -9.50 3.61
C ASP A 65 9.50 -10.05 2.77
N LYS A 66 10.67 -9.44 2.92
CA LYS A 66 11.84 -9.72 2.10
C LYS A 66 12.56 -10.96 2.60
N GLY A 67 12.53 -12.02 1.80
CA GLY A 67 13.23 -13.26 2.08
C GLY A 67 14.61 -13.34 1.42
N LEU A 68 15.34 -14.42 1.72
CA LEU A 68 16.64 -14.68 1.11
C LEU A 68 16.52 -15.20 -0.33
N ILE A 69 15.46 -15.97 -0.62
CA ILE A 69 15.26 -16.63 -1.91
C ILE A 69 13.99 -16.12 -2.60
N TRP A 70 12.89 -16.00 -1.85
CA TRP A 70 11.63 -15.45 -2.32
C TRP A 70 11.06 -14.50 -1.28
N ASP A 71 10.37 -13.47 -1.76
CA ASP A 71 9.62 -12.54 -0.92
C ASP A 71 8.21 -13.09 -0.70
N THR A 72 7.63 -12.84 0.48
CA THR A 72 6.30 -13.35 0.86
C THR A 72 5.35 -12.18 1.05
N MET A 73 4.15 -12.24 0.46
CA MET A 73 3.15 -11.18 0.65
C MET A 73 2.62 -11.25 2.09
N VAL A 74 2.73 -10.12 2.81
CA VAL A 74 2.15 -9.95 4.15
C VAL A 74 0.67 -9.62 4.03
N GLY A 75 0.33 -8.78 3.06
CA GLY A 75 -1.06 -8.48 2.69
C GLY A 75 -1.13 -7.32 1.70
N THR A 76 -2.35 -6.99 1.32
CA THR A 76 -2.66 -5.98 0.29
C THR A 76 -3.83 -5.10 0.73
N ALA A 77 -3.80 -3.84 0.33
CA ALA A 77 -4.92 -2.91 0.41
C ALA A 77 -5.22 -2.37 -1.00
N TRP A 78 -6.45 -1.92 -1.21
CA TRP A 78 -6.89 -1.31 -2.46
C TRP A 78 -7.67 -0.03 -2.14
N ILE A 79 -7.24 1.08 -2.75
CA ILE A 79 -7.86 2.40 -2.58
C ILE A 79 -8.47 2.78 -3.93
N ALA A 80 -9.79 2.96 -3.97
CA ALA A 80 -10.46 3.50 -5.16
C ALA A 80 -9.97 4.93 -5.40
N LEU A 81 -9.49 5.25 -6.61
CA LEU A 81 -8.95 6.57 -6.89
C LEU A 81 -10.03 7.65 -6.77
N GLU A 82 -11.27 7.37 -7.16
CA GLU A 82 -12.39 8.29 -7.00
C GLU A 82 -12.69 8.70 -5.55
N THR A 83 -12.23 7.93 -4.55
CA THR A 83 -12.42 8.24 -3.12
C THR A 83 -11.25 9.01 -2.52
N VAL A 84 -10.14 9.17 -3.24
CA VAL A 84 -8.96 9.90 -2.75
C VAL A 84 -9.28 11.39 -2.63
N ARG A 85 -8.93 11.97 -1.48
CA ARG A 85 -9.17 13.39 -1.19
C ARG A 85 -8.38 14.30 -2.15
N GLN A 86 -8.98 15.42 -2.53
CA GLN A 86 -8.31 16.49 -3.27
C GLN A 86 -7.78 17.50 -2.25
N SER A 87 -6.46 17.68 -2.16
CA SER A 87 -5.84 18.56 -1.17
C SER A 87 -4.34 18.77 -1.44
N ASP A 88 -3.88 20.00 -1.22
CA ASP A 88 -2.44 20.34 -1.24
C ASP A 88 -1.73 20.08 0.10
N GLU A 89 -2.46 19.75 1.17
CA GLU A 89 -1.93 19.62 2.54
C GLU A 89 -1.64 18.16 2.93
N GLU A 90 -0.57 17.95 3.69
CA GLU A 90 -0.22 16.65 4.29
C GLU A 90 -1.26 16.26 5.32
N GLY A 91 -1.79 15.05 5.16
CA GLY A 91 -2.78 14.47 6.05
C GLY A 91 -2.10 13.61 7.09
N THR A 92 -2.87 13.16 8.07
CA THR A 92 -2.39 12.21 9.08
C THR A 92 -2.43 10.76 8.61
N GLY A 93 -2.90 10.52 7.38
CA GLY A 93 -3.18 9.20 6.83
C GLY A 93 -4.40 8.51 7.47
N GLU A 94 -4.82 7.40 6.85
CA GLU A 94 -5.85 6.50 7.39
C GLU A 94 -5.34 5.07 7.56
N TRP A 95 -5.67 4.47 8.70
CA TRP A 95 -5.35 3.07 8.98
C TRP A 95 -6.28 2.14 8.23
N SER A 96 -5.71 1.23 7.46
CA SER A 96 -6.41 0.18 6.71
C SER A 96 -5.92 -1.21 7.13
N THR A 97 -6.83 -2.16 7.23
CA THR A 97 -6.48 -3.59 7.38
C THR A 97 -5.85 -4.09 6.09
N LEU A 98 -4.74 -4.81 6.22
CA LEU A 98 -4.16 -5.54 5.08
C LEU A 98 -4.95 -6.84 4.90
N GLU A 99 -5.31 -7.12 3.66
CA GLU A 99 -6.12 -8.28 3.25
C GLU A 99 -5.23 -9.31 2.56
N ALA A 100 -5.61 -10.58 2.56
CA ALA A 100 -4.78 -11.66 2.02
C ALA A 100 -4.91 -11.84 0.50
N GLU A 101 -6.02 -11.36 -0.09
CA GLU A 101 -6.33 -11.60 -1.51
C GLU A 101 -6.87 -10.33 -2.19
N VAL A 102 -6.54 -10.16 -3.46
CA VAL A 102 -7.19 -9.17 -4.34
C VAL A 102 -8.48 -9.74 -4.94
N LEU A 103 -9.47 -8.87 -5.15
CA LEU A 103 -10.67 -9.16 -5.92
C LEU A 103 -10.48 -8.68 -7.35
N MET A 104 -10.82 -9.53 -8.30
CA MET A 104 -10.68 -9.25 -9.73
C MET A 104 -12.05 -9.08 -10.39
N ASN A 105 -12.18 -8.05 -11.21
CA ASN A 105 -13.26 -7.91 -12.18
C ASN A 105 -12.65 -7.95 -13.60
N GLY A 106 -12.69 -9.13 -14.22
CA GLY A 106 -11.96 -9.37 -15.47
C GLY A 106 -10.45 -9.31 -15.25
N GLN A 107 -9.79 -8.30 -15.81
CA GLN A 107 -8.34 -8.08 -15.69
C GLN A 107 -7.98 -6.96 -14.70
N GLU A 108 -8.97 -6.29 -14.10
CA GLU A 108 -8.76 -5.16 -13.21
C GLU A 108 -9.04 -5.56 -11.74
N VAL A 109 -8.22 -5.06 -10.81
CA VAL A 109 -8.46 -5.23 -9.38
C VAL A 109 -9.56 -4.27 -8.96
N CYS A 110 -10.59 -4.80 -8.28
CA CYS A 110 -11.75 -4.04 -7.83
C CYS A 110 -11.94 -4.04 -6.31
N GLY A 111 -10.96 -4.53 -5.55
CA GLY A 111 -10.98 -4.57 -4.09
C GLY A 111 -10.07 -5.65 -3.54
N THR A 112 -10.27 -5.96 -2.26
CA THR A 112 -9.51 -6.97 -1.51
C THR A 112 -10.42 -7.73 -0.55
N LYS A 113 -9.99 -8.91 -0.08
CA LYS A 113 -10.74 -9.74 0.88
C LYS A 113 -9.81 -10.62 1.73
N ASN A 114 -10.40 -11.25 2.74
CA ASN A 114 -9.77 -12.13 3.72
C ASN A 114 -8.82 -11.36 4.64
N PRO A 115 -9.35 -10.70 5.69
CA PRO A 115 -8.57 -9.77 6.50
C PRO A 115 -7.44 -10.49 7.24
N THR A 116 -6.26 -9.91 7.18
CA THR A 116 -5.10 -10.33 7.97
C THR A 116 -5.09 -9.58 9.31
N PRO A 117 -4.28 -10.02 10.29
CA PRO A 117 -4.10 -9.26 11.53
C PRO A 117 -3.24 -7.98 11.37
N HIS A 118 -2.71 -7.70 10.17
CA HIS A 118 -1.79 -6.59 9.90
C HIS A 118 -2.55 -5.35 9.43
N LYS A 119 -1.97 -4.17 9.69
CA LYS A 119 -2.53 -2.88 9.24
C LYS A 119 -1.46 -1.99 8.63
N ILE A 120 -1.89 -1.07 7.78
CA ILE A 120 -1.05 -0.05 7.15
C ILE A 120 -1.72 1.33 7.30
N LEU A 121 -0.94 2.36 7.59
CA LEU A 121 -1.33 3.76 7.59
C LEU A 121 -0.84 4.38 6.29
N LEU A 122 -1.76 5.02 5.56
CA LEU A 122 -1.48 5.59 4.25
C LEU A 122 -2.05 7.02 4.18
N ASP A 123 -1.24 8.00 3.78
CA ASP A 123 -1.74 9.29 3.31
C ASP A 123 -1.67 9.36 1.79
N THR A 124 -2.84 9.47 1.17
CA THR A 124 -3.00 9.62 -0.28
C THR A 124 -3.86 10.83 -0.59
N ARG A 125 -3.44 11.62 -1.57
CA ARG A 125 -4.17 12.81 -2.00
C ARG A 125 -3.92 13.11 -3.47
N PHE A 126 -4.86 13.81 -4.06
CA PHE A 126 -4.73 14.45 -5.35
C PHE A 126 -4.49 15.95 -5.22
#